data_AF-A0A6I1H6V7-F1
#
_entry.id   AF-A0A6I1H6V7-F1
#
_cell.length_a   1.000
_cell.length_b   1.000
_cell.length_c   1.000
_cell.angle_alpha   90.00
_cell.angle_beta   90.00
_cell.angle_gamma   90.00
#
_symmetry.space_group_name_H-M   'P 1'
#
loop_
_entity.id
_entity.type
_entity.pdbx_description
1 polymer ?
#
loop_
_entity_poly.entity_id
_entity_poly.type
_entity_poly.pdbx_seq_one_letter_code
_entity_poly.pdbx_strand_id
1 'polypeptide(L)'
;MQSSILPHWSLIACAAASLALPPVMAAELGDMVVLSHVGQPLLAEIELTALAPEEASGVAVRLASPDVYRGGGIGMDPALQTLTISPLERGGRHYVRVSTRQAIQAGHVHLYLLLGNGNGAIVRLGTLWLTPAPPAAASAPARPAVPLPAPVPVPLPLPLPRAAS
;
A
#
# COMPACT_ATOMS: atom_id res chain seq x y z
N MET A 1 71.50 36.45 38.58
CA MET A 1 71.58 35.04 38.17
C MET A 1 70.19 34.54 37.84
N GLN A 2 70.04 34.08 36.59
CA GLN A 2 68.84 33.60 35.94
C GLN A 2 68.29 32.36 36.64
N SER A 3 66.99 32.31 36.91
CA SER A 3 66.29 31.04 37.17
C SER A 3 64.86 31.16 36.65
N SER A 4 64.70 30.81 35.39
CA SER A 4 63.42 30.72 34.67
C SER A 4 62.67 29.47 35.16
N ILE A 5 61.42 29.60 35.60
CA ILE A 5 60.54 28.47 35.91
C ILE A 5 59.39 28.50 34.90
N LEU A 6 59.36 27.47 34.06
CA LEU A 6 58.48 27.32 32.89
C LEU A 6 57.01 27.12 33.31
N PRO A 7 56.02 27.68 32.57
CA PRO A 7 54.62 27.38 32.80
C PRO A 7 54.28 25.98 32.28
N HIS A 8 53.78 25.12 33.16
CA HIS A 8 53.28 23.78 32.81
C HIS A 8 51.90 23.90 32.16
N TRP A 9 51.85 24.01 30.83
CA TRP A 9 50.59 23.81 30.11
C TRP A 9 50.22 22.33 30.13
N SER A 10 49.42 21.93 31.11
CA SER A 10 48.75 20.64 31.14
C SER A 10 47.73 20.59 30.00
N LEU A 11 48.13 20.03 28.86
CA LEU A 11 47.22 19.65 27.78
C LEU A 11 46.37 18.48 28.27
N ILE A 12 45.12 18.76 28.64
CA ILE A 12 44.10 17.73 28.85
C ILE A 12 43.66 17.26 27.46
N ALA A 13 44.19 16.12 27.01
CA ALA A 13 43.72 15.43 25.82
C ALA A 13 42.43 14.67 26.18
N CYS A 14 41.27 15.26 25.91
CA CYS A 14 39.99 14.54 25.93
C CYS A 14 39.97 13.57 24.73
N ALA A 15 40.30 12.29 24.97
CA ALA A 15 40.09 11.24 23.99
C ALA A 15 38.58 10.99 23.83
N ALA A 16 37.96 11.65 22.86
CA ALA A 16 36.60 11.35 22.45
C ALA A 16 36.59 10.01 21.70
N ALA A 17 36.29 8.93 22.40
CA ALA A 17 36.01 7.64 21.77
C ALA A 17 34.64 7.75 21.07
N SER A 18 34.65 8.02 19.77
CA SER A 18 33.46 7.98 18.93
C SER A 18 33.00 6.53 18.79
N LEU A 19 32.06 6.11 19.65
CA LEU A 19 31.39 4.84 19.50
C LEU A 19 30.53 4.91 18.23
N ALA A 20 30.97 4.25 17.16
CA ALA A 20 30.21 4.17 15.91
C ALA A 20 28.94 3.32 16.17
N LEU A 21 27.83 3.99 16.48
CA LEU A 21 26.53 3.35 16.56
C LEU A 21 26.08 2.98 15.13
N PRO A 22 25.50 1.79 14.92
CA PRO A 22 24.93 1.43 13.62
C PRO A 22 23.81 2.41 13.27
N PRO A 23 23.68 2.82 11.99
CA PRO A 23 22.55 3.62 11.57
C PRO A 23 21.26 2.82 11.76
N VAL A 24 20.35 3.32 12.59
CA VAL A 24 18.97 2.83 12.62
C VAL A 24 18.33 3.28 11.29
N MET A 25 18.28 2.35 10.34
CA MET A 25 17.45 2.49 9.15
C MET A 25 16.01 2.17 9.55
N ALA A 26 15.09 3.06 9.19
CA ALA A 26 13.67 2.82 9.40
C ALA A 26 13.01 2.81 8.02
N ALA A 27 12.06 1.91 7.84
CA ALA A 27 11.31 1.81 6.60
C ALA A 27 10.71 3.18 6.19
N GLU A 28 10.77 3.47 4.90
CA GLU A 28 10.29 4.69 4.27
C GLU A 28 9.19 4.37 3.25
N LEU A 29 8.29 5.34 3.00
CA LEU A 29 7.31 5.23 1.93
C LEU A 29 7.96 5.67 0.62
N GLY A 30 8.03 4.75 -0.35
CA GLY A 30 8.53 5.02 -1.70
C GLY A 30 7.42 5.44 -2.66
N ASP A 31 7.43 4.84 -3.85
CA ASP A 31 6.41 5.10 -4.87
C ASP A 31 5.00 4.76 -4.38
N MET A 32 4.05 5.67 -4.59
CA MET A 32 2.64 5.50 -4.23
C MET A 32 1.78 5.54 -5.49
N VAL A 33 1.09 4.44 -5.78
CA VAL A 33 0.22 4.28 -6.96
C VAL A 33 -1.21 4.15 -6.49
N VAL A 34 -2.06 5.11 -6.86
CA VAL A 34 -3.50 5.08 -6.57
C VAL A 34 -4.24 4.47 -7.75
N LEU A 35 -4.99 3.41 -7.47
CA LEU A 35 -5.72 2.59 -8.43
C LEU A 35 -7.24 2.87 -8.42
N SER A 36 -7.70 3.60 -7.41
CA SER A 36 -9.10 4.00 -7.23
C SER A 36 -9.33 5.47 -7.58
N HIS A 37 -10.59 5.80 -7.86
CA HIS A 37 -11.02 7.17 -8.16
C HIS A 37 -11.85 7.78 -7.03
N VAL A 38 -12.07 9.09 -7.08
CA VAL A 38 -13.00 9.78 -6.18
C VAL A 38 -14.39 9.12 -6.27
N GLY A 39 -15.02 8.89 -5.12
CA GLY A 39 -16.31 8.21 -4.98
C GLY A 39 -16.22 6.68 -4.95
N GLN A 40 -15.02 6.09 -5.03
CA GLN A 40 -14.80 4.65 -4.94
C GLN A 40 -14.11 4.28 -3.62
N PRO A 41 -14.20 3.01 -3.17
CA PRO A 41 -13.34 2.53 -2.10
C PRO A 41 -11.87 2.70 -2.50
N LEU A 42 -11.06 3.15 -1.55
CA LEU A 42 -9.63 3.37 -1.76
C LEU A 42 -8.99 2.07 -2.20
N LEU A 43 -8.14 2.17 -3.23
CA LEU A 43 -7.21 1.14 -3.60
C LEU A 43 -5.90 1.80 -3.99
N ALA A 44 -4.84 1.52 -3.25
CA ALA A 44 -3.51 2.00 -3.58
C ALA A 44 -2.44 0.97 -3.23
N GLU A 45 -1.32 1.05 -3.92
CA GLU A 45 -0.10 0.31 -3.63
C GLU A 45 0.98 1.31 -3.26
N ILE A 46 1.68 1.03 -2.16
CA ILE A 46 2.74 1.90 -1.63
C ILE A 46 3.98 1.05 -1.51
N GLU A 47 5.07 1.45 -2.15
CA GLU A 47 6.36 0.81 -1.97
C GLU A 47 6.93 1.10 -0.59
N LEU A 48 7.59 0.10 -0.01
CA LEU A 48 8.39 0.25 1.20
C LEU A 48 9.87 0.20 0.83
N THR A 49 10.59 1.24 1.22
CA THR A 49 12.02 1.41 0.94
C THR A 49 12.81 1.54 2.24
N ALA A 50 14.15 1.57 2.15
CA ALA A 50 15.03 1.76 3.30
C ALA A 50 14.80 0.77 4.45
N LEU A 51 14.43 -0.47 4.12
CA LEU A 51 14.20 -1.54 5.10
C LEU A 51 15.51 -1.90 5.80
N ALA A 52 15.45 -2.04 7.13
CA ALA A 52 16.59 -2.54 7.88
C ALA A 52 16.90 -4.00 7.50
N PRO A 53 18.14 -4.49 7.66
CA PRO A 53 18.49 -5.90 7.38
C PRO A 53 17.59 -6.90 8.11
N GLU A 54 17.15 -6.57 9.31
CA GLU A 54 16.24 -7.37 10.13
C GLU A 54 14.81 -7.39 9.58
N GLU A 55 14.45 -6.38 8.80
CA GLU A 55 13.16 -6.19 8.13
C GLU A 55 13.20 -6.64 6.66
N ALA A 56 14.28 -7.32 6.23
CA ALA A 56 14.45 -7.79 4.86
C ALA A 56 13.38 -8.82 4.43
N SER A 57 12.72 -9.48 5.39
CA SER A 57 11.56 -10.35 5.11
C SER A 57 10.22 -9.59 5.06
N GLY A 58 10.26 -8.27 5.27
CA GLY A 58 9.13 -7.37 5.37
C GLY A 58 9.12 -6.61 6.68
N VAL A 59 8.52 -5.42 6.66
CA VAL A 59 8.27 -4.58 7.84
C VAL A 59 6.79 -4.66 8.22
N ALA A 60 6.50 -4.66 9.52
CA ALA A 60 5.12 -4.58 9.99
C ALA A 60 4.53 -3.21 9.64
N VAL A 61 3.35 -3.19 9.02
CA VAL A 61 2.68 -1.94 8.62
C VAL A 61 1.28 -1.89 9.20
N ARG A 62 0.95 -0.78 9.87
CA ARG A 62 -0.36 -0.54 10.47
C ARG A 62 -0.80 0.88 10.22
N LEU A 63 -2.11 1.11 10.19
CA LEU A 63 -2.64 2.47 10.23
C LEU A 63 -2.35 3.09 11.60
N ALA A 64 -1.90 4.34 11.62
CA ALA A 64 -1.67 5.08 12.85
C ALA A 64 -3.00 5.35 13.58
N SER A 65 -2.92 5.58 14.89
CA SER A 65 -4.11 5.89 15.69
C SER A 65 -4.71 7.25 15.29
N PRO A 66 -6.00 7.48 15.54
CA PRO A 66 -6.64 8.79 15.33
C PRO A 66 -5.94 9.93 16.09
N ASP A 67 -5.22 9.64 17.16
CA ASP A 67 -4.47 10.65 17.94
C ASP A 67 -3.32 11.26 17.15
N VAL A 68 -2.69 10.48 16.26
CA VAL A 68 -1.63 10.98 15.37
C VAL A 68 -2.20 12.00 14.40
N TYR A 69 -3.38 11.73 13.83
CA TYR A 69 -4.10 12.67 12.96
C TYR A 69 -4.44 13.96 13.73
N ARG A 70 -4.99 13.84 14.94
CA ARG A 70 -5.31 15.00 15.80
C ARG A 70 -4.08 15.82 16.16
N GLY A 71 -2.98 15.16 16.53
CA GLY A 71 -1.72 15.82 16.86
C GLY A 71 -1.10 16.55 15.67
N GLY A 72 -1.32 16.06 14.45
CA GLY A 72 -0.93 16.73 13.21
C GLY A 72 -1.88 17.84 12.75
N GLY A 73 -3.01 18.06 13.45
CA GLY A 73 -4.04 19.01 13.02
C GLY A 73 -4.79 18.59 11.75
N ILE A 74 -4.74 17.30 11.39
CA ILE A 74 -5.37 16.75 10.18
C ILE A 74 -6.59 15.93 10.58
N GLY A 75 -7.71 16.11 9.88
CA GLY A 75 -8.89 15.26 10.04
C GLY A 75 -8.66 13.88 9.44
N MET A 76 -8.94 12.81 10.19
CA MET A 76 -8.91 11.45 9.67
C MET A 76 -10.16 11.19 8.82
N ASP A 77 -9.98 10.80 7.56
CA ASP A 77 -11.11 10.41 6.71
C ASP A 77 -11.81 9.17 7.31
N PRO A 78 -13.15 9.18 7.48
CA PRO A 78 -13.87 8.09 8.12
C PRO A 78 -13.74 6.75 7.40
N ALA A 79 -13.53 6.74 6.08
CA ALA A 79 -13.35 5.50 5.33
C ALA A 79 -12.10 4.73 5.74
N LEU A 80 -11.08 5.42 6.28
CA LEU A 80 -9.85 4.81 6.79
C LEU A 80 -10.10 3.90 8.01
N GLN A 81 -11.24 4.02 8.70
CA GLN A 81 -11.62 3.09 9.77
C GLN A 81 -11.85 1.67 9.26
N THR A 82 -12.14 1.51 7.97
CA THR A 82 -12.36 0.21 7.31
C THR A 82 -11.14 -0.24 6.49
N LEU A 83 -10.00 0.42 6.69
CA LEU A 83 -8.79 0.18 5.90
C LEU A 83 -8.17 -1.18 6.22
N THR A 84 -7.85 -1.92 5.18
CA THR A 84 -7.11 -3.18 5.20
C THR A 84 -5.74 -2.94 4.58
N ILE A 85 -4.72 -3.52 5.18
CA ILE A 85 -3.33 -3.46 4.71
C ILE A 85 -2.89 -4.88 4.39
N SER A 86 -2.46 -5.09 3.16
CA SER A 86 -1.93 -6.39 2.70
C SER A 86 -0.49 -6.18 2.22
N PRO A 87 0.51 -6.88 2.78
CA PRO A 87 1.86 -6.88 2.26
C PRO A 87 1.95 -7.58 0.89
N LEU A 88 2.77 -7.05 -0.01
CA LEU A 88 3.09 -7.64 -1.31
C LEU A 88 4.60 -7.59 -1.54
N GLU A 89 5.13 -8.55 -2.28
CA GLU A 89 6.50 -8.54 -2.76
C GLU A 89 6.51 -8.78 -4.26
N ARG A 90 7.25 -7.97 -5.01
CA ARG A 90 7.38 -8.08 -6.46
C ARG A 90 8.81 -7.80 -6.88
N GLY A 91 9.50 -8.81 -7.42
CA GLY A 91 10.86 -8.66 -7.92
C GLY A 91 11.86 -8.16 -6.87
N GLY A 92 11.74 -8.62 -5.63
CA GLY A 92 12.59 -8.21 -4.51
C GLY A 92 12.30 -6.81 -3.94
N ARG A 93 11.25 -6.13 -4.42
CA ARG A 93 10.73 -4.89 -3.82
C ARG A 93 9.52 -5.20 -2.96
N HIS A 94 9.43 -4.53 -1.82
CA HIS A 94 8.31 -4.66 -0.89
C HIS A 94 7.28 -3.57 -1.11
N TYR A 95 6.02 -3.94 -1.04
CA TYR A 95 4.88 -3.04 -1.18
C TYR A 95 3.83 -3.35 -0.11
N VAL A 96 2.97 -2.39 0.14
CA VAL A 96 1.71 -2.58 0.85
C VAL A 96 0.57 -2.12 0.00
N ARG A 97 -0.40 -3.00 -0.20
CA ARG A 97 -1.69 -2.64 -0.78
C ARG A 97 -2.60 -2.20 0.34
N VAL A 98 -3.11 -0.99 0.22
CA VAL A 98 -4.12 -0.43 1.12
C VAL A 98 -5.46 -0.39 0.42
N SER A 99 -6.49 -0.87 1.09
CA SER A 99 -7.85 -0.82 0.58
C SER A 99 -8.87 -0.46 1.65
N THR A 100 -9.90 0.33 1.31
CA THR A 100 -11.03 0.59 2.21
C THR A 100 -12.27 -0.16 1.73
N ARG A 101 -13.29 -0.24 2.59
CA ARG A 101 -14.63 -0.72 2.21
C ARG A 101 -15.56 0.44 1.87
N GLN A 102 -15.38 1.56 2.54
CA GLN A 102 -16.13 2.79 2.31
C GLN A 102 -15.47 3.63 1.22
N ALA A 103 -16.29 4.38 0.48
CA ALA A 103 -15.84 5.27 -0.58
C ALA A 103 -15.15 6.53 -0.04
N ILE A 104 -14.08 6.95 -0.71
CA ILE A 104 -13.40 8.24 -0.44
C ILE A 104 -14.03 9.30 -1.35
N GLN A 105 -14.61 10.33 -0.75
CA GLN A 105 -15.21 11.45 -1.49
C GLN A 105 -14.21 12.60 -1.72
N ALA A 106 -13.13 12.64 -0.94
CA ALA A 106 -12.10 13.66 -1.06
C ALA A 106 -11.19 13.41 -2.29
N GLY A 107 -10.65 14.49 -2.86
CA GLY A 107 -9.66 14.41 -3.95
C GLY A 107 -8.26 13.95 -3.49
N HIS A 108 -8.02 13.88 -2.19
CA HIS A 108 -6.83 13.28 -1.61
C HIS A 108 -7.15 12.71 -0.23
N VAL A 109 -6.28 11.82 0.26
CA VAL A 109 -6.36 11.28 1.61
C VAL A 109 -4.97 11.20 2.24
N HIS A 110 -4.88 11.62 3.50
CA HIS A 110 -3.66 11.48 4.29
C HIS A 110 -3.64 10.13 5.01
N LEU A 111 -2.55 9.40 4.82
CA LEU A 111 -2.31 8.09 5.40
C LEU A 111 -1.10 8.17 6.31
N TYR A 112 -1.35 8.18 7.61
CA TYR A 112 -0.29 7.98 8.59
C TYR A 112 -0.12 6.48 8.83
N LEU A 113 1.00 5.93 8.36
CA LEU A 113 1.36 4.53 8.53
C LEU A 113 2.40 4.38 9.62
N LEU A 114 2.13 3.52 10.59
CA LEU A 114 3.10 3.05 11.56
C LEU A 114 3.86 1.87 10.94
N LEU A 115 5.16 2.05 10.73
CA LEU A 115 6.06 1.07 10.17
C LEU A 115 6.97 0.52 11.26
N GLY A 116 7.13 -0.79 11.34
CA GLY A 116 7.92 -1.48 12.35
C GLY A 116 7.11 -1.89 13.58
N ASN A 117 7.81 -2.47 14.56
CA ASN A 117 7.22 -2.98 15.79
C ASN A 117 7.93 -2.44 17.03
N GLY A 118 7.20 -2.31 18.14
CA GLY A 118 7.75 -1.92 19.43
C GLY A 118 8.42 -0.53 19.42
N ASN A 119 9.56 -0.40 20.08
CA ASN A 119 10.30 0.87 20.20
C ASN A 119 10.92 1.38 18.89
N GLY A 120 11.05 0.52 17.87
CA GLY A 120 11.56 0.91 16.55
C GLY A 120 10.47 1.39 15.60
N ALA A 121 9.20 1.35 16.01
CA ALA A 121 8.10 1.70 15.14
C ALA A 121 8.08 3.21 14.87
N ILE A 122 7.91 3.59 13.61
CA ILE A 122 7.93 4.98 13.18
C ILE A 122 6.71 5.32 12.35
N VAL A 123 6.19 6.54 12.52
CA VAL A 123 5.08 7.03 11.73
C VAL A 123 5.60 7.71 10.46
N ARG A 124 5.00 7.36 9.32
CA ARG A 124 5.22 8.01 8.03
C ARG A 124 3.91 8.52 7.46
N LEU A 125 3.96 9.71 6.88
CA LEU A 125 2.82 10.32 6.20
C LEU A 125 2.93 10.10 4.70
N GLY A 126 1.95 9.41 4.12
CA GLY A 126 1.70 9.37 2.68
C GLY A 126 0.48 10.22 2.34
N THR A 127 0.53 10.96 1.24
CA THR A 127 -0.65 11.66 0.70
C THR A 127 -1.02 11.02 -0.63
N LEU A 128 -2.20 10.42 -0.68
CA LEU A 128 -2.70 9.75 -1.87
C LEU A 128 -3.66 10.70 -2.58
N TRP A 129 -3.40 10.97 -3.86
CA TRP A 129 -4.25 11.81 -4.70
C TRP A 129 -5.20 10.93 -5.50
N LEU A 130 -6.50 11.24 -5.42
CA LEU A 130 -7.54 10.56 -6.18
C LEU A 130 -8.00 11.44 -7.33
N THR A 131 -8.10 10.85 -8.51
CA THR A 131 -8.66 11.51 -9.70
C THR A 131 -10.14 11.16 -9.86
N PRO A 132 -10.95 12.01 -10.50
CA PRO A 132 -12.31 11.64 -10.90
C PRO A 132 -12.29 10.43 -11.83
N ALA A 133 -13.28 9.55 -11.72
CA ALA A 133 -13.43 8.44 -12.65
C ALA A 133 -13.62 8.99 -14.07
N PRO A 134 -12.98 8.39 -15.10
CA PRO A 134 -13.22 8.77 -16.47
C PRO A 134 -14.72 8.57 -16.79
N PRO A 135 -15.30 9.39 -17.69
CA PRO A 135 -16.68 9.20 -18.12
C PRO A 135 -16.87 7.77 -18.58
N ALA A 136 -17.89 7.08 -18.06
CA ALA A 136 -18.25 5.77 -18.56
C ALA A 136 -18.49 5.92 -20.07
N ALA A 137 -17.67 5.27 -20.89
CA ALA A 137 -17.97 5.13 -22.30
C ALA A 137 -19.35 4.47 -22.35
N ALA A 138 -20.34 5.21 -22.86
CA ALA A 138 -21.70 4.71 -22.97
C ALA A 138 -21.62 3.35 -23.65
N SER A 139 -21.90 2.28 -22.90
CA SER A 139 -21.99 0.95 -23.46
C SER A 139 -23.05 1.02 -24.56
N ALA A 140 -22.63 0.88 -25.81
CA ALA A 140 -23.55 0.85 -26.94
C ALA A 140 -24.66 -0.15 -26.59
N PRO A 141 -25.95 0.20 -26.79
CA PRO A 141 -27.05 -0.67 -26.41
C PRO A 141 -26.81 -2.04 -27.03
N ALA A 142 -26.80 -3.07 -26.18
CA ALA A 142 -26.70 -4.45 -26.62
C ALA A 142 -27.80 -4.68 -27.66
N ARG A 143 -27.38 -4.91 -28.90
CA ARG A 143 -28.29 -5.23 -30.00
C ARG A 143 -29.08 -6.47 -29.56
N PRO A 144 -30.43 -6.47 -29.60
CA PRO A 144 -31.20 -7.65 -29.21
C PRO A 144 -30.68 -8.88 -29.97
N ALA A 145 -30.33 -9.93 -29.25
CA ALA A 145 -29.97 -11.20 -29.87
C ALA A 145 -31.21 -11.70 -30.64
N VAL A 146 -31.09 -11.79 -31.96
CA VAL A 146 -32.12 -12.39 -32.80
C VAL A 146 -32.17 -13.88 -32.41
N PRO A 147 -33.32 -14.43 -31.97
CA PRO A 147 -33.41 -15.85 -31.65
C PRO A 147 -33.03 -16.68 -32.88
N LEU A 148 -32.02 -17.53 -32.76
CA LEU A 148 -31.72 -18.55 -33.77
C LEU A 148 -32.91 -19.52 -33.85
N PRO A 149 -33.40 -19.88 -35.05
CA PRO A 149 -34.44 -20.89 -35.20
C PRO A 149 -34.00 -22.21 -34.58
N ALA A 150 -34.87 -22.81 -33.76
CA ALA A 150 -34.61 -24.12 -33.19
C ALA A 150 -34.44 -25.16 -34.31
N PRO A 151 -33.46 -26.09 -34.21
CA PRO A 151 -33.31 -27.16 -35.19
C PRO A 151 -34.57 -28.04 -35.18
N VAL A 152 -35.18 -28.20 -36.35
CA VAL A 152 -36.35 -29.07 -36.56
C VAL A 152 -35.92 -30.52 -36.30
N PRO A 153 -36.58 -31.27 -35.40
CA PRO A 153 -36.28 -32.68 -35.19
C PRO A 153 -36.54 -33.47 -36.48
N VAL A 154 -35.52 -34.15 -36.99
CA VAL A 154 -35.66 -35.10 -38.11
C VAL A 154 -36.42 -36.32 -37.58
N PRO A 155 -37.56 -36.72 -38.15
CA PRO A 155 -38.28 -37.92 -37.73
C PRO A 155 -37.42 -39.17 -37.97
N LEU A 156 -37.28 -40.00 -36.94
CA LEU A 156 -36.64 -41.30 -37.02
C LEU A 156 -37.42 -42.22 -37.99
N PRO A 157 -36.76 -42.92 -38.93
CA PRO A 157 -37.40 -43.91 -39.79
C PRO A 157 -38.03 -45.05 -38.98
N LEU A 158 -39.30 -45.36 -39.26
CA LEU A 158 -40.00 -46.49 -38.66
C LEU A 158 -39.36 -47.82 -39.09
N PRO A 159 -39.11 -48.78 -38.17
CA PRO A 159 -38.66 -50.12 -38.54
C PRO A 159 -39.76 -50.86 -39.31
N LEU A 160 -39.42 -51.43 -40.47
CA LEU A 160 -40.33 -52.28 -41.25
C LEU A 160 -40.60 -53.60 -40.50
N PRO A 161 -41.86 -54.08 -40.45
CA PRO A 161 -42.20 -55.35 -39.84
C PRO A 161 -41.57 -56.52 -40.62
N ARG A 162 -40.87 -57.38 -39.88
CA ARG A 162 -40.30 -58.64 -40.39
C ARG A 162 -41.45 -59.59 -40.72
N ALA A 163 -41.69 -59.85 -41.99
CA ALA A 163 -42.61 -60.90 -42.42
C ALA A 163 -42.07 -62.25 -41.95
N ALA A 164 -42.91 -63.00 -41.23
CA ALA A 164 -42.69 -64.40 -40.92
C ALA A 164 -43.35 -65.25 -42.01
N SER A 165 -42.54 -66.05 -42.70
CA SER A 165 -42.91 -67.25 -43.44
C SER A 165 -41.69 -68.17 -43.52
#